data_AF-A0A8T5H9C3-F1
#
_entry.id   AF-A0A8T5H9C3-F1
#
_cell.length_a   1.000
_cell.length_b   1.000
_cell.length_c   1.000
_cell.angle_alpha   90.00
_cell.angle_beta   90.00
_cell.angle_gamma   90.00
#
_symmetry.space_group_name_H-M   'P 1'
#
loop_
_entity.id
_entity.type
_entity.pdbx_description
1 polymer ?
#
loop_
_entity_poly.entity_id
_entity_poly.type
_entity_poly.pdbx_seq_one_letter_code
_entity_poly.pdbx_strand_id
1 'polypeptide(L)' 'MVGKVELFLKSELEKKNALLFVLIDSEVSNLEASSKLAQDVEKIGASAILVGGSSATDQIEMSQV' A
#
# COMPACT_ATOMS: atom_id res chain seq x y z
N MET A 1 1.74 -10.75 -19.80
CA MET A 1 2.55 -9.52 -19.91
C MET A 1 2.71 -8.99 -18.49
N VAL A 2 3.93 -8.67 -18.04
CA VAL A 2 4.16 -8.23 -16.64
C VAL A 2 3.88 -6.72 -16.55
N GLY A 3 3.14 -6.31 -15.52
CA GLY A 3 2.75 -4.91 -15.31
C GLY A 3 3.87 -4.04 -14.76
N LYS A 4 3.74 -2.70 -14.88
CA LYS A 4 4.74 -1.74 -14.37
C LYS A 4 4.99 -1.89 -12.86
N VAL A 5 3.91 -2.13 -12.09
CA VAL A 5 3.99 -2.34 -10.64
C VAL A 5 4.77 -3.63 -10.33
N GLU A 6 4.47 -4.72 -11.03
CA GLU A 6 5.19 -6.00 -10.84
C GLU A 6 6.68 -5.87 -11.20
N LEU A 7 7.02 -5.14 -12.26
CA LEU A 7 8.41 -4.86 -12.62
C LEU A 7 9.13 -4.05 -11.52
N PHE A 8 8.45 -3.04 -10.97
CA PHE A 8 8.97 -2.25 -9.86
C PHE A 8 9.21 -3.11 -8.61
N LEU A 9 8.24 -3.94 -8.21
CA LEU A 9 8.36 -4.80 -7.04
C LEU A 9 9.48 -5.82 -7.20
N LYS A 10 9.68 -6.38 -8.40
CA LYS A 10 10.83 -7.25 -8.70
C LYS A 10 12.16 -6.51 -8.51
N SER A 11 12.27 -5.29 -9.04
CA SER A 11 13.49 -4.48 -8.90
C SER A 11 13.77 -4.10 -7.43
N GLU A 12 12.74 -3.77 -6.65
CA GLU A 12 12.91 -3.48 -5.22
C GLU A 12 13.29 -4.72 -4.42
N LEU A 13 12.74 -5.89 -4.77
CA LEU A 13 13.08 -7.16 -4.11
C LEU A 13 14.55 -7.52 -4.36
N GLU A 14 15.05 -7.34 -5.59
CA GLU A 14 16.46 -7.54 -5.94
C GLU A 14 17.39 -6.60 -5.17
N LYS A 15 16.97 -5.37 -4.86
CA LYS A 15 17.78 -4.39 -4.11
C LYS A 15 17.77 -4.61 -2.61
N LYS A 16 16.61 -4.95 -2.05
CA LYS A 16 16.34 -4.91 -0.59
C LYS A 16 16.24 -6.30 0.05
N ASN A 17 16.25 -7.40 -0.74
CA ASN A 17 16.00 -8.79 -0.33
C ASN A 17 14.62 -9.08 0.30
N ALA A 18 13.92 -8.06 0.78
CA ALA A 18 12.57 -8.13 1.29
C ALA A 18 11.80 -6.86 0.90
N LEU A 19 10.49 -7.00 0.71
CA LEU A 19 9.60 -5.88 0.43
C LEU A 19 8.84 -5.52 1.71
N LEU A 20 8.91 -4.24 2.09
CA LEU A 20 8.12 -3.70 3.18
C LEU A 20 6.93 -2.93 2.59
N PHE A 21 5.72 -3.37 2.93
CA PHE A 21 4.50 -2.69 2.55
C PHE A 21 3.86 -2.05 3.76
N VAL A 22 3.44 -0.79 3.63
CA VAL A 22 2.64 -0.11 4.66
C VAL A 22 1.22 0.04 4.17
N LEU A 23 0.25 -0.43 4.97
CA LEU A 23 -1.17 -0.25 4.71
C LEU A 23 -1.66 1.05 5.36
N ILE A 24 -2.23 1.95 4.57
CA ILE A 24 -2.94 3.13 5.04
C ILE A 24 -4.44 2.90 4.86
N ASP A 25 -5.15 2.84 5.98
CA ASP A 25 -6.60 2.74 6.01
C ASP A 25 -7.23 4.07 5.58
N SER A 26 -7.93 4.05 4.45
CA SER A 26 -8.59 5.23 3.87
C SER A 26 -9.82 5.68 4.65
N GLU A 27 -10.44 4.84 5.47
CA GLU A 27 -11.64 5.22 6.25
C GLU A 27 -11.29 5.89 7.58
N VAL A 28 -10.14 5.56 8.16
CA VAL A 28 -9.76 6.00 9.51
C VAL A 28 -8.82 7.22 9.47
N SER A 29 -8.22 7.49 8.32
CA SER A 29 -7.15 8.49 8.20
C SER A 29 -7.62 9.78 7.54
N ASN A 30 -7.37 10.93 8.17
CA ASN A 30 -7.58 12.24 7.50
C ASN A 30 -6.49 12.48 6.44
N LEU A 31 -6.77 13.30 5.42
CA LEU A 31 -5.86 13.54 4.29
C LEU A 31 -4.46 14.03 4.69
N GLU A 32 -4.36 14.93 5.67
CA GLU A 32 -3.06 15.46 6.12
C GLU A 32 -2.24 14.40 6.87
N ALA A 33 -2.91 13.61 7.72
CA ALA A 33 -2.31 12.51 8.47
C ALA A 33 -1.83 11.40 7.51
N SER A 34 -2.64 11.04 6.51
CA SER A 34 -2.28 10.07 5.47
C SER A 34 -1.08 10.54 4.65
N SER A 35 -1.07 11.82 4.26
CA SER A 35 0.05 12.42 3.51
C SER A 35 1.34 12.41 4.32
N LYS A 36 1.26 12.80 5.60
CA LYS A 36 2.41 12.76 6.51
C LYS A 36 2.91 11.32 6.73
N LEU A 37 2.00 10.38 6.97
CA LEU A 37 2.34 8.96 7.14
C LEU A 37 3.02 8.41 5.89
N ALA A 38 2.51 8.72 4.69
CA ALA A 38 3.11 8.31 3.42
C ALA A 38 4.56 8.82 3.27
N GLN A 39 4.81 10.08 3.61
CA GLN A 39 6.16 10.67 3.56
C GLN A 39 7.10 10.03 4.59
N ASP A 40 6.61 9.75 5.79
CA ASP A 40 7.43 9.19 6.85
C ASP A 40 7.75 7.71 6.57
N VAL A 41 6.81 6.95 6.00
CA VAL A 41 7.04 5.53 5.66
C VAL A 41 7.96 5.35 4.45
N GLU A 42 7.99 6.33 3.54
CA GLU A 42 8.98 6.36 2.47
C GLU A 42 10.40 6.52 3.05
N LYS A 43 10.59 7.42 4.04
CA LYS A 43 11.89 7.66 4.69
C LYS A 43 12.42 6.46 5.46
N ILE A 44 11.55 5.66 6.07
CA ILE A 44 11.95 4.42 6.79
C ILE A 44 12.25 3.25 5.83
N GLY A 45 12.09 3.45 4.53
CA GLY A 45 12.48 2.49 3.51
C GLY A 45 11.38 1.54 3.05
N ALA A 46 10.09 1.87 3.25
CA ALA A 46 8.99 1.11 2.68
C ALA A 46 9.17 0.97 1.15
N SER A 47 8.83 -0.21 0.63
CA SER A 47 8.90 -0.52 -0.80
C SER A 47 7.67 -0.01 -1.54
N ALA A 48 6.50 -0.04 -0.91
CA ALA A 48 5.28 0.54 -1.44
C ALA A 48 4.26 0.80 -0.32
N ILE A 49 3.28 1.65 -0.63
CA ILE A 49 2.13 1.93 0.21
C ILE A 49 0.91 1.23 -0.40
N LEU A 50 0.21 0.46 0.41
CA LEU A 50 -1.10 -0.09 0.09
C LEU A 50 -2.13 0.89 0.67
N VAL A 51 -3.03 1.38 -0.17
CA VAL A 51 -4.14 2.22 0.28
C VAL A 51 -5.40 1.38 0.21
N GLY A 52 -6.07 1.22 1.35
CA GLY A 52 -7.23 0.36 1.49
C GLY A 52 -7.45 0.01 2.95
N GLY A 53 -8.56 -0.64 3.27
CA GLY A 53 -8.99 -0.90 4.63
C GLY A 53 -10.29 -1.66 4.63
N SER A 54 -11.10 -1.56 5.69
CA SER A 54 -12.48 -2.06 5.62
C SER A 54 -13.38 -1.02 4.94
N SER A 55 -13.25 -0.88 3.62
CA SER A 55 -14.34 -0.46 2.73
C SER A 55 -15.75 -0.87 3.18
N ALA A 56 -16.71 0.01 3.47
CA ALA A 56 -18.13 -0.42 3.46
C ALA A 56 -18.49 -1.11 2.11
N THR A 57 -17.82 -0.70 1.03
CA THR A 57 -17.84 -1.33 -0.30
C THR A 57 -17.15 -2.69 -0.36
N ASP A 58 -16.04 -2.88 0.36
CA ASP A 58 -15.25 -4.12 0.36
C ASP A 58 -16.02 -5.27 1.02
N GLN A 59 -16.84 -4.97 2.04
CA GLN A 59 -17.72 -5.97 2.66
C GLN A 59 -18.89 -6.39 1.76
N ILE A 60 -19.39 -5.48 0.93
CA ILE A 60 -20.48 -5.77 -0.02
C ILE A 60 -19.96 -6.70 -1.13
N GLU A 61 -18.76 -6.47 -1.66
CA GLU A 61 -18.12 -7.37 -2.63
C GLU A 61 -17.81 -8.75 -2.02
N MET A 62 -17.29 -8.80 -0.78
CA MET A 62 -17.03 -10.06 -0.07
C MET A 62 -18.29 -10.84 0.34
N SER A 63 -19.46 -10.18 0.40
CA SER A 63 -20.73 -10.84 0.70
C SER A 63 -21.38 -11.49 -0.53
N GLN A 64 -20.87 -11.19 -1.74
CA GLN A 64 -21.38 -11.73 -3.01
C GLN A 64 -20.54 -12.87 -3.57
N VAL A 65 -19.53 -13.35 -2.83
CA VAL A 65 -18.69 -14.51 -3.17
C VAL A 65 -19.06 -15.77 -2.40
#